data_AF-A0A9E3F2G3-F1
#
_entry.id   AF-A0A9E3F2G3-F1
#
_cell.length_a   1.000
_cell.length_b   1.000
_cell.length_c   1.000
_cell.angle_alpha   90.00
_cell.angle_beta   90.00
_cell.angle_gamma   90.00
#
_symmetry.space_group_name_H-M   'P 1'
#
loop_
_entity.id
_entity.type
_entity.pdbx_description
1 polymer ?
#
loop_
_entity_poly.entity_id
_entity_poly.type
_entity_poly.pdbx_seq_one_letter_code
_entity_poly.pdbx_strand_id
1 'polypeptide(L)'
;MRHFVSRWVAGLVVPVLLCGQAAAQQSQLIDRIARNDGDWRTSVRDYLIGNAGVGDRSQITERAMQLIKDLHERCRTGGCGAAGSPGTPGGPGGLAAAVQDVAKLASGAVCAAYPIDTVCVRRWTVPRNIQAYDFDPPRAPVYPGMTPIRPGDARITGGERGVRYNDAYPASGDSLLDVKSFKVPAPNGLLRISLVSGKRPLAQALSSPFGRTLTANGRPFDIVAAGPDKWIPRGALATGTPEQVFVANNILPGSAPSIIFEVENTQGFVELTFPQGAEIGAMLIEPASQPSTLVLDSTARGSGVLTNDTCLREQEKLDKLLAALPQSAPPPRNNPPPPPPPPPPPPVSRN
;
A
#
# COMPACT_ATOMS: atom_id res chain seq x y z
N MET A 1 -58.41 28.81 -6.61
CA MET A 1 -58.10 29.04 -5.18
C MET A 1 -58.21 27.74 -4.41
N ARG A 2 -57.08 27.15 -4.01
CA ARG A 2 -56.90 26.27 -2.85
C ARG A 2 -55.40 25.95 -2.77
N HIS A 3 -54.72 26.66 -1.87
CA HIS A 3 -53.29 26.49 -1.59
C HIS A 3 -53.10 25.25 -0.72
N PHE A 4 -52.26 24.32 -1.17
CA PHE A 4 -51.74 23.23 -0.36
C PHE A 4 -50.29 23.58 0.03
N VAL A 5 -50.10 24.01 1.27
CA VAL A 5 -48.78 24.31 1.83
C VAL A 5 -48.26 23.03 2.49
N SER A 6 -47.33 22.34 1.83
CA SER A 6 -46.59 21.22 2.42
C SER A 6 -45.41 21.76 3.21
N ARG A 7 -45.51 21.69 4.55
CA ARG A 7 -44.42 21.97 5.50
C ARG A 7 -43.42 20.80 5.47
N TRP A 8 -42.24 21.03 4.92
CA TRP A 8 -41.07 20.18 5.17
C TRP A 8 -40.49 20.54 6.54
N VAL A 9 -40.56 19.61 7.50
CA VAL A 9 -39.78 19.66 8.74
C VAL A 9 -38.46 18.93 8.45
N ALA A 10 -37.39 19.70 8.25
CA ALA A 10 -36.03 19.18 8.19
C ALA A 10 -35.61 18.79 9.62
N GLY A 11 -35.80 17.51 9.95
CA GLY A 11 -35.27 16.92 11.18
C GLY A 11 -33.77 16.75 11.09
N LEU A 12 -33.03 17.54 11.87
CA LEU A 12 -31.64 17.31 12.22
C LEU A 12 -31.52 15.92 12.87
N VAL A 13 -30.87 14.97 12.20
CA VAL A 13 -30.54 13.65 12.76
C VAL A 13 -29.03 13.39 12.62
N VAL A 14 -28.34 13.64 13.73
CA VAL A 14 -27.23 12.87 14.34
C VAL A 14 -25.88 12.77 13.60
N PRO A 15 -24.89 13.61 14.00
CA PRO A 15 -23.46 13.34 13.82
C PRO A 15 -22.83 12.45 14.92
N VAL A 16 -23.55 12.15 16.01
CA VAL A 16 -22.95 11.54 17.22
C VAL A 16 -22.67 10.03 17.09
N LEU A 17 -23.36 9.33 16.18
CA LEU A 17 -23.25 7.86 16.07
C LEU A 17 -21.95 7.38 15.38
N LEU A 18 -21.32 8.21 14.53
CA LEU A 18 -20.14 7.83 13.77
C LEU A 18 -18.84 7.84 14.59
N CYS A 19 -18.72 8.75 15.58
CA CYS A 19 -17.52 8.82 16.43
C CYS A 19 -17.35 7.60 17.35
N GLY A 20 -18.45 6.99 17.82
CA GLY A 20 -18.38 5.83 18.72
C GLY A 20 -17.86 4.56 18.04
N GLN A 21 -18.14 4.38 16.75
CA GLN A 21 -17.77 3.18 16.01
C GLN A 21 -16.26 3.10 15.76
N ALA A 22 -15.61 4.22 15.41
CA ALA A 22 -14.17 4.26 15.16
C ALA A 22 -13.35 3.93 16.43
N ALA A 23 -13.73 4.51 17.57
CA ALA A 23 -13.08 4.25 18.85
C ALA A 23 -13.23 2.78 19.30
N ALA A 24 -14.44 2.21 19.12
CA ALA A 24 -14.69 0.80 19.44
C ALA A 24 -13.86 -0.15 18.55
N GLN A 25 -13.77 0.14 17.25
CA GLN A 25 -12.96 -0.64 16.30
C GLN A 25 -11.47 -0.60 16.68
N GLN A 26 -10.94 0.58 17.00
CA GLN A 26 -9.55 0.73 17.41
C GLN A 26 -9.26 -0.03 18.71
N SER A 27 -10.13 0.08 19.72
CA SER A 27 -9.97 -0.66 20.99
C SER A 27 -9.95 -2.16 20.78
N GLN A 28 -10.85 -2.71 19.96
CA GLN A 28 -10.87 -4.14 19.63
C GLN A 28 -9.60 -4.57 18.89
N LEU A 29 -9.09 -3.73 18.00
CA LEU A 29 -7.84 -3.98 17.28
C LEU A 29 -6.64 -4.01 18.22
N ILE A 30 -6.54 -3.06 19.16
CA ILE A 30 -5.49 -3.04 20.19
C ILE A 30 -5.50 -4.33 21.00
N ASP A 31 -6.68 -4.75 21.44
CA ASP A 31 -6.84 -5.99 22.20
C ASP A 31 -6.42 -7.24 21.40
N ARG A 32 -6.67 -7.28 20.09
CA ARG A 32 -6.21 -8.36 19.21
C ARG A 32 -4.69 -8.34 19.00
N ILE A 33 -4.09 -7.16 18.83
CA ILE A 33 -2.63 -7.01 18.72
C ILE A 33 -1.97 -7.47 20.03
N ALA A 34 -2.47 -6.99 21.16
CA ALA A 34 -1.99 -7.31 22.51
C ALA A 34 -2.01 -8.82 22.80
N ARG A 35 -3.01 -9.53 22.29
CA ARG A 35 -3.13 -10.99 22.44
C ARG A 35 -2.45 -11.79 21.32
N ASN A 36 -1.92 -11.12 20.28
CA ASN A 36 -1.51 -11.72 19.00
C ASN A 36 -2.57 -12.68 18.45
N ASP A 37 -3.83 -12.23 18.46
CA ASP A 37 -5.00 -13.05 18.16
C ASP A 37 -5.47 -12.89 16.71
N GLY A 38 -5.66 -14.03 16.05
CA GLY A 38 -6.05 -14.15 14.64
C GLY A 38 -5.13 -13.37 13.69
N ASP A 39 -5.69 -12.93 12.56
CA ASP A 39 -4.98 -12.11 11.58
C ASP A 39 -5.10 -10.62 11.89
N TRP A 40 -4.54 -10.20 13.03
CA TRP A 40 -4.58 -8.79 13.43
C TRP A 40 -3.79 -7.89 12.46
N ARG A 41 -2.78 -8.42 11.75
CA ARG A 41 -1.95 -7.65 10.80
C ARG A 41 -2.77 -7.18 9.61
N THR A 42 -3.62 -8.04 9.04
CA THR A 42 -4.58 -7.61 8.01
C THR A 42 -5.55 -6.58 8.56
N SER A 43 -6.08 -6.78 9.78
CA SER A 43 -6.97 -5.80 10.41
C SER A 43 -6.31 -4.45 10.69
N VAL A 44 -5.00 -4.40 11.00
CA VAL A 44 -4.24 -3.15 11.11
C VAL A 44 -4.14 -2.46 9.75
N ARG A 45 -3.79 -3.18 8.68
CA ARG A 45 -3.74 -2.59 7.33
C ARG A 45 -5.11 -2.02 6.93
N ASP A 46 -6.18 -2.78 7.14
CA ASP A 46 -7.54 -2.35 6.84
C ASP A 46 -7.96 -1.14 7.69
N TYR A 47 -7.57 -1.09 8.97
CA TYR A 47 -7.84 0.06 9.85
C TYR A 47 -7.09 1.32 9.40
N LEU A 48 -5.81 1.18 9.06
CA LEU A 48 -4.97 2.28 8.62
C LEU A 48 -5.51 2.89 7.31
N ILE A 49 -5.82 2.04 6.33
CA ILE A 49 -6.26 2.45 4.99
C ILE A 49 -7.76 2.81 4.96
N GLY A 50 -8.61 2.08 5.70
CA GLY A 50 -10.04 1.90 5.41
C GLY A 50 -10.86 3.17 5.22
N ASN A 51 -10.85 4.07 6.21
CA ASN A 51 -11.58 5.34 6.14
C ASN A 51 -10.67 6.52 5.78
N ALA A 52 -9.42 6.27 5.37
CA ALA A 52 -8.58 7.37 4.95
C ALA A 52 -9.13 7.87 3.61
N GLY A 53 -9.17 9.19 3.40
CA GLY A 53 -9.32 9.66 2.02
C GLY A 53 -8.27 8.94 1.16
N VAL A 54 -8.65 8.42 -0.01
CA VAL A 54 -7.73 7.63 -0.84
C VAL A 54 -6.48 8.48 -1.10
N GLY A 55 -5.30 7.99 -0.67
CA GLY A 55 -4.04 8.71 -0.75
C GLY A 55 -3.72 9.68 0.41
N ASP A 56 -4.58 9.86 1.41
CA ASP A 56 -4.30 10.72 2.57
C ASP A 56 -3.29 10.07 3.54
N ARG A 57 -2.02 10.18 3.16
CA ARG A 57 -0.88 9.65 3.92
C ARG A 57 -0.78 10.24 5.32
N SER A 58 -1.12 11.53 5.49
CA SER A 58 -1.06 12.18 6.80
C SER A 58 -2.11 11.61 7.76
N GLN A 59 -3.34 11.36 7.29
CA GLN A 59 -4.36 10.72 8.10
C GLN A 59 -3.98 9.28 8.47
N ILE A 60 -3.32 8.54 7.57
CA ILE A 60 -2.81 7.19 7.85
C ILE A 60 -1.74 7.25 8.95
N THR A 61 -0.79 8.18 8.84
CA THR A 61 0.24 8.42 9.87
C THR A 61 -0.39 8.75 11.21
N GLU A 62 -1.36 9.66 11.26
CA GLU A 62 -2.02 10.05 12.51
C GLU A 62 -2.72 8.86 13.19
N ARG A 63 -3.44 8.05 12.41
CA ARG A 63 -4.07 6.81 12.91
C ARG A 63 -3.04 5.80 13.41
N ALA A 64 -1.95 5.63 12.68
CA ALA A 64 -0.86 4.74 13.09
C ALA A 64 -0.21 5.22 14.39
N MET A 65 0.09 6.51 14.49
CA MET A 65 0.67 7.12 15.69
C MET A 65 -0.26 6.93 16.89
N GLN A 66 -1.57 7.16 16.73
CA GLN A 66 -2.54 6.95 17.78
C GLN A 66 -2.65 5.48 18.19
N LEU A 67 -2.72 4.56 17.21
CA LEU A 67 -2.75 3.12 17.47
C LEU A 67 -1.51 2.64 18.24
N ILE A 68 -0.32 3.11 17.85
CA ILE A 68 0.95 2.78 18.51
C ILE A 68 0.97 3.29 19.94
N LYS A 69 0.54 4.54 20.19
CA LYS A 69 0.47 5.13 21.53
C LYS A 69 -0.49 4.37 22.43
N ASP A 70 -1.69 4.07 21.94
CA ASP A 70 -2.71 3.38 22.73
C ASP A 70 -2.34 1.91 23.00
N LEU A 71 -1.71 1.24 22.04
CA LEU A 71 -1.13 -0.10 22.25
C LEU A 71 -0.03 -0.07 23.31
N HIS A 72 0.89 0.90 23.21
CA HIS A 72 1.97 1.06 24.18
C HIS A 72 1.41 1.27 25.60
N GLU A 73 0.45 2.18 25.76
CA GLU A 73 -0.18 2.47 27.04
C GLU A 73 -0.94 1.26 27.59
N ARG A 74 -1.74 0.58 26.76
CA ARG A 74 -2.48 -0.63 27.12
C ARG A 74 -1.57 -1.71 27.67
N CYS A 75 -0.42 -1.92 27.02
CA CYS A 75 0.55 -2.92 27.46
C CYS A 75 1.30 -2.47 28.72
N ARG A 76 1.62 -1.17 28.84
CA ARG A 76 2.25 -0.59 30.04
C ARG A 76 1.38 -0.79 31.28
N THR A 77 0.07 -0.72 31.15
CA THR A 77 -0.89 -0.96 32.25
C THR A 77 -1.24 -2.44 32.47
N GLY A 78 -0.50 -3.37 31.86
CA GLY A 78 -0.68 -4.82 32.06
C GLY A 78 -1.74 -5.49 31.18
N GLY A 79 -2.30 -4.78 30.18
CA GLY A 79 -3.34 -5.32 29.29
C GLY A 79 -2.86 -6.35 28.25
N CYS A 80 -1.55 -6.55 28.11
CA CYS A 80 -0.96 -7.43 27.09
C CYS A 80 -0.52 -8.80 27.62
N GLY A 81 -1.02 -9.18 28.80
CA GLY A 81 -0.76 -10.48 29.43
C GLY A 81 0.56 -10.49 30.21
N ALA A 82 0.57 -11.22 31.33
CA ALA A 82 1.77 -11.44 32.13
C ALA A 82 2.75 -12.36 31.37
N ALA A 83 4.04 -12.04 31.51
CA ALA A 83 5.18 -12.79 31.00
C ALA A 83 5.16 -14.28 31.40
N GLY A 84 4.47 -15.12 30.64
CA GLY A 84 4.34 -16.55 30.96
C GLY A 84 4.59 -17.51 29.80
N SER A 85 4.48 -17.06 28.53
CA SER A 85 4.75 -17.93 27.38
C SER A 85 5.77 -17.28 26.44
N PRO A 86 6.96 -17.90 26.25
CA PRO A 86 7.90 -17.51 25.20
C PRO A 86 7.18 -17.45 23.85
N GLY A 87 7.23 -16.31 23.16
CA GLY A 87 6.58 -16.12 21.85
C GLY A 87 5.17 -15.50 21.87
N THR A 88 4.63 -15.14 23.05
CA THR A 88 3.41 -14.29 23.14
C THR A 88 3.78 -12.82 23.40
N PRO A 89 2.98 -11.84 22.93
CA PRO A 89 3.25 -10.41 23.14
C PRO A 89 3.34 -9.97 24.62
N GLY A 90 2.89 -10.81 25.56
CA GLY A 90 3.01 -10.59 27.00
C GLY A 90 4.35 -10.98 27.61
N GLY A 91 5.23 -11.65 26.86
CA GLY A 91 6.60 -11.93 27.32
C GLY A 91 7.49 -10.68 27.34
N PRO A 92 8.58 -10.66 28.14
CA PRO A 92 9.60 -9.61 28.03
C PRO A 92 10.15 -9.60 26.60
N GLY A 93 9.85 -8.53 25.85
CA GLY A 93 10.15 -8.37 24.42
C GLY A 93 8.94 -8.38 23.48
N GLY A 94 7.78 -8.86 23.94
CA GLY A 94 6.57 -8.98 23.12
C GLY A 94 5.90 -7.65 22.75
N LEU A 95 5.87 -6.68 23.68
CA LEU A 95 5.38 -5.32 23.42
C LEU A 95 6.22 -4.60 22.36
N ALA A 96 7.54 -4.62 22.52
CA ALA A 96 8.45 -3.98 21.58
C ALA A 96 8.30 -4.58 20.19
N ALA A 97 8.18 -5.91 20.08
CA ALA A 97 7.92 -6.58 18.81
C ALA A 97 6.57 -6.19 18.19
N ALA A 98 5.48 -6.15 18.97
CA ALA A 98 4.16 -5.77 18.46
C ALA A 98 4.12 -4.31 17.97
N VAL A 99 4.72 -3.38 18.72
CA VAL A 99 4.84 -1.96 18.32
C VAL A 99 5.68 -1.82 17.05
N GLN A 100 6.80 -2.53 16.96
CA GLN A 100 7.64 -2.54 15.76
C GLN A 100 6.90 -3.11 14.54
N ASP A 101 6.12 -4.18 14.73
CA ASP A 101 5.30 -4.74 13.65
C ASP A 101 4.21 -3.76 13.18
N VAL A 102 3.48 -3.12 14.11
CA VAL A 102 2.48 -2.10 13.76
C VAL A 102 3.13 -0.93 13.03
N ALA A 103 4.28 -0.46 13.48
CA ALA A 103 5.01 0.62 12.82
C ALA A 103 5.49 0.22 11.43
N LYS A 104 6.00 -1.00 11.25
CA LYS A 104 6.37 -1.53 9.93
C LYS A 104 5.16 -1.58 8.99
N LEU A 105 4.00 -2.03 9.47
CA LEU A 105 2.75 -2.03 8.71
C LEU A 105 2.30 -0.60 8.37
N ALA A 106 2.46 0.34 9.29
CA ALA A 106 2.13 1.74 9.08
C ALA A 106 3.03 2.40 8.04
N SER A 107 4.35 2.20 8.10
CA SER A 107 5.29 2.69 7.09
C SER A 107 4.97 2.12 5.71
N GLY A 108 4.62 0.82 5.64
CA GLY A 108 4.13 0.19 4.42
C GLY A 108 2.87 0.84 3.86
N ALA A 109 1.86 1.06 4.72
CA ALA A 109 0.59 1.70 4.33
C ALA A 109 0.75 3.17 3.90
N VAL A 110 1.58 3.95 4.60
CA VAL A 110 1.90 5.35 4.26
C VAL A 110 2.55 5.46 2.89
N CYS A 111 3.40 4.50 2.54
CA CYS A 111 4.13 4.47 1.28
C CYS A 111 3.47 3.58 0.23
N ALA A 112 2.24 3.12 0.47
CA ALA A 112 1.55 2.22 -0.43
C ALA A 112 1.22 2.92 -1.76
N ALA A 113 1.27 2.15 -2.84
CA ALA A 113 0.78 2.57 -4.14
C ALA A 113 -0.75 2.40 -4.17
N TYR A 114 -1.45 3.43 -4.66
CA TYR A 114 -2.90 3.43 -4.76
C TYR A 114 -3.34 3.23 -6.21
N PRO A 115 -4.36 2.39 -6.47
CA PRO A 115 -4.95 2.29 -7.79
C PRO A 115 -5.53 3.63 -8.25
N ILE A 116 -5.15 4.03 -9.45
CA ILE A 116 -5.62 5.21 -10.16
C ILE A 116 -6.50 4.73 -11.32
N ASP A 117 -7.68 5.31 -11.43
CA ASP A 117 -8.60 5.11 -12.53
C ASP A 117 -8.07 5.81 -13.79
N THR A 118 -7.38 5.05 -14.65
CA THR A 118 -6.59 5.61 -15.75
C THR A 118 -7.25 5.38 -17.10
N VAL A 119 -7.49 6.48 -17.81
CA VAL A 119 -7.98 6.46 -19.18
C VAL A 119 -6.83 6.51 -20.19
N CYS A 120 -7.06 5.99 -21.39
CA CYS A 120 -6.15 6.23 -22.52
C CYS A 120 -6.67 7.41 -23.35
N VAL A 121 -5.76 8.22 -23.91
CA VAL A 121 -6.14 9.25 -24.89
C VAL A 121 -5.96 8.75 -26.32
N ARG A 122 -6.75 9.28 -27.26
CA ARG A 122 -6.82 8.79 -28.65
C ARG A 122 -5.50 8.85 -29.43
N ARG A 123 -4.61 9.77 -29.08
CA ARG A 123 -3.38 10.08 -29.85
C ARG A 123 -2.19 10.26 -28.93
N TRP A 124 -2.01 9.37 -27.96
CA TRP A 124 -0.80 9.39 -27.16
C TRP A 124 0.40 8.94 -27.99
N THR A 125 1.56 9.53 -27.80
CA THR A 125 2.81 9.05 -28.40
C THR A 125 3.79 8.91 -27.27
N VAL A 126 4.43 7.75 -27.17
CA VAL A 126 5.44 7.51 -26.14
C VAL A 126 6.60 8.50 -26.34
N PRO A 127 6.92 9.35 -25.36
CA PRO A 127 8.07 10.25 -25.45
C PRO A 127 9.39 9.47 -25.60
N ARG A 128 10.34 10.02 -26.37
CA ARG A 128 11.60 9.32 -26.73
C ARG A 128 12.49 8.94 -25.54
N ASN A 129 12.33 9.63 -24.42
CA ASN A 129 13.10 9.47 -23.18
C ASN A 129 12.45 8.47 -22.20
N ILE A 130 11.35 7.82 -22.59
CA ILE A 130 10.60 6.90 -21.75
C ILE A 130 10.71 5.50 -22.35
N GLN A 131 10.99 4.53 -21.49
CA GLN A 131 10.91 3.13 -21.87
C GLN A 131 9.49 2.65 -21.59
N ALA A 132 8.79 2.19 -22.62
CA ALA A 132 7.42 1.73 -22.49
C ALA A 132 7.28 0.32 -23.06
N TYR A 133 6.55 -0.52 -22.35
CA TYR A 133 6.39 -1.95 -22.62
C TYR A 133 4.92 -2.30 -22.70
N ASP A 134 4.56 -3.02 -23.76
CA ASP A 134 3.19 -3.46 -24.06
C ASP A 134 3.07 -4.95 -23.78
N PHE A 135 2.20 -5.35 -22.85
CA PHE A 135 2.10 -6.72 -22.37
C PHE A 135 0.95 -7.42 -23.09
N ASP A 136 1.30 -8.07 -24.19
CA ASP A 136 0.34 -8.46 -25.22
C ASP A 136 0.17 -9.98 -25.35
N PRO A 137 -1.04 -10.46 -25.66
CA PRO A 137 -1.21 -11.81 -26.16
C PRO A 137 -0.46 -12.00 -27.50
N PRO A 138 -0.15 -13.25 -27.89
CA PRO A 138 0.49 -13.53 -29.16
C PRO A 138 -0.27 -12.93 -30.34
N ARG A 139 0.46 -12.25 -31.24
CA ARG A 139 -0.07 -11.60 -32.46
C ARG A 139 -0.95 -10.36 -32.23
N ALA A 140 -1.06 -9.85 -31.01
CA ALA A 140 -1.71 -8.55 -30.80
C ALA A 140 -0.91 -7.43 -31.50
N PRO A 141 -1.60 -6.39 -32.01
CA PRO A 141 -0.95 -5.19 -32.49
C PRO A 141 -0.30 -4.46 -31.31
N VAL A 142 0.97 -4.10 -31.45
CA VAL A 142 1.73 -3.38 -30.42
C VAL A 142 1.46 -1.89 -30.54
N TYR A 143 1.32 -1.20 -29.41
CA TYR A 143 1.21 0.26 -29.41
C TYR A 143 2.41 0.96 -30.06
N PRO A 144 2.18 1.98 -30.91
CA PRO A 144 3.28 2.75 -31.49
C PRO A 144 4.23 3.34 -30.44
N GLY A 145 5.50 2.95 -30.51
CA GLY A 145 6.56 3.41 -29.60
C GLY A 145 6.75 2.55 -28.35
N MET A 146 5.93 1.52 -28.14
CA MET A 146 6.11 0.55 -27.05
C MET A 146 6.86 -0.69 -27.53
N THR A 147 7.58 -1.33 -26.60
CA THR A 147 8.28 -2.59 -26.85
C THR A 147 7.38 -3.75 -26.40
N PRO A 148 7.08 -4.73 -27.26
CA PRO A 148 6.21 -5.83 -26.87
C PRO A 148 6.87 -6.75 -25.84
N ILE A 149 6.08 -7.21 -24.88
CA ILE A 149 6.33 -8.31 -23.96
C ILE A 149 5.25 -9.35 -24.20
N ARG A 150 5.65 -10.59 -24.47
CA ARG A 150 4.72 -11.68 -24.85
C ARG A 150 4.98 -12.93 -24.01
N PRO A 151 4.06 -13.92 -24.02
CA PRO A 151 4.32 -15.20 -23.38
C PRO A 151 5.64 -15.82 -23.88
N GLY A 152 6.47 -16.29 -22.95
CA GLY A 152 7.81 -16.82 -23.23
C GLY A 152 8.91 -15.78 -23.46
N ASP A 153 8.65 -14.47 -23.34
CA ASP A 153 9.69 -13.44 -23.39
C ASP A 153 10.68 -13.61 -22.23
N ALA A 154 11.98 -13.64 -22.52
CA ALA A 154 13.02 -13.91 -21.51
C ALA A 154 13.10 -12.85 -20.40
N ARG A 155 12.46 -11.69 -20.57
CA ARG A 155 12.38 -10.63 -19.56
C ARG A 155 11.32 -10.90 -18.49
N ILE A 156 10.37 -11.82 -18.73
CA ILE A 156 9.31 -12.13 -17.77
C ILE A 156 9.44 -13.56 -17.20
N THR A 157 8.83 -13.76 -16.04
CA THR A 157 8.41 -15.09 -15.57
C THR A 157 6.91 -15.09 -15.31
N GLY A 158 6.24 -16.23 -15.52
CA GLY A 158 4.78 -16.27 -15.59
C GLY A 158 4.26 -15.60 -16.86
N GLY A 159 3.03 -15.08 -16.84
CA GLY A 159 2.50 -14.35 -18.00
C GLY A 159 2.11 -15.22 -19.20
N GLU A 160 1.96 -16.53 -19.02
CA GLU A 160 1.69 -17.49 -20.13
C GLU A 160 0.31 -17.30 -20.78
N ARG A 161 -0.59 -16.60 -20.09
CA ARG A 161 -1.94 -16.30 -20.59
C ARG A 161 -2.06 -14.83 -20.88
N GLY A 162 -2.40 -14.49 -22.12
CA GLY A 162 -2.79 -13.14 -22.49
C GLY A 162 -4.30 -13.04 -22.71
N VAL A 163 -4.88 -11.89 -22.42
CA VAL A 163 -6.28 -11.58 -22.71
C VAL A 163 -6.35 -10.31 -23.52
N ARG A 164 -7.29 -10.29 -24.47
CA ARG A 164 -7.61 -9.12 -25.28
C ARG A 164 -9.05 -8.70 -24.95
N TYR A 165 -9.17 -7.56 -24.30
CA TYR A 165 -10.45 -6.97 -23.90
C TYR A 165 -10.97 -5.99 -24.94
N ASN A 166 -10.11 -5.16 -25.53
CA ASN A 166 -10.55 -4.12 -26.46
C ASN A 166 -9.45 -3.55 -27.37
N ASP A 167 -9.54 -3.84 -28.65
CA ASP A 167 -8.63 -3.40 -29.71
C ASP A 167 -8.52 -1.87 -29.85
N ALA A 168 -9.51 -1.12 -29.37
CA ALA A 168 -9.51 0.34 -29.45
C ALA A 168 -8.64 1.01 -28.35
N TYR A 169 -8.08 0.24 -27.41
CA TYR A 169 -7.32 0.73 -26.27
C TYR A 169 -5.91 0.15 -26.25
N PRO A 170 -5.08 0.40 -27.23
CA PRO A 170 -3.87 -0.40 -27.47
C PRO A 170 -2.75 -0.31 -26.40
N ALA A 171 -2.94 0.32 -25.23
CA ALA A 171 -2.02 0.24 -24.07
C ALA A 171 -2.69 -0.29 -22.78
N SER A 172 -3.99 -0.58 -22.83
CA SER A 172 -4.76 -1.19 -21.74
C SER A 172 -5.82 -2.15 -22.25
N GLY A 173 -5.88 -2.40 -23.55
CA GLY A 173 -6.88 -3.20 -24.22
C GLY A 173 -6.56 -4.68 -24.14
N ASP A 174 -5.32 -4.98 -23.79
CA ASP A 174 -4.67 -6.26 -23.67
C ASP A 174 -3.97 -6.34 -22.32
N SER A 175 -3.67 -7.56 -21.92
CA SER A 175 -2.77 -7.81 -20.79
C SER A 175 -2.23 -9.23 -20.82
N LEU A 176 -1.09 -9.42 -20.14
CA LEU A 176 -0.66 -10.71 -19.65
C LEU A 176 -1.14 -10.92 -18.22
N LEU A 177 -1.64 -12.12 -17.94
CA LEU A 177 -2.13 -12.55 -16.64
C LEU A 177 -1.06 -13.36 -15.91
N ASP A 178 -1.05 -13.23 -14.59
CA ASP A 178 -0.15 -13.99 -13.71
C ASP A 178 1.34 -13.78 -14.01
N VAL A 179 1.70 -12.54 -14.38
CA VAL A 179 3.11 -12.12 -14.48
C VAL A 179 3.71 -12.15 -13.07
N LYS A 180 4.75 -12.96 -12.87
CA LYS A 180 5.43 -13.15 -11.58
C LYS A 180 6.66 -12.26 -11.43
N SER A 181 7.39 -12.03 -12.52
CA SER A 181 8.46 -11.03 -12.54
C SER A 181 8.63 -10.42 -13.91
N PHE A 182 9.24 -9.24 -13.95
CA PHE A 182 9.68 -8.56 -15.16
C PHE A 182 11.00 -7.84 -14.90
N LYS A 183 12.00 -8.06 -15.75
CA LYS A 183 13.33 -7.48 -15.62
C LYS A 183 13.81 -6.87 -16.93
N VAL A 184 14.28 -5.63 -16.87
CA VAL A 184 14.73 -4.91 -18.06
C VAL A 184 15.85 -3.91 -17.75
N PRO A 185 16.81 -3.68 -18.67
CA PRO A 185 17.81 -2.63 -18.49
C PRO A 185 17.15 -1.25 -18.33
N ALA A 186 17.68 -0.43 -17.43
CA ALA A 186 17.16 0.91 -17.16
C ALA A 186 18.31 1.85 -16.74
N PRO A 187 18.22 3.16 -17.05
CA PRO A 187 19.24 4.11 -16.64
C PRO A 187 19.32 4.20 -15.11
N ASN A 188 20.52 4.49 -14.60
CA ASN A 188 20.69 4.76 -13.18
C ASN A 188 20.04 6.10 -12.79
N GLY A 189 19.60 6.20 -11.54
CA GLY A 189 18.94 7.37 -10.98
C GLY A 189 17.57 7.05 -10.38
N LEU A 190 16.86 8.10 -9.93
CA LEU A 190 15.49 7.98 -9.45
C LEU A 190 14.54 7.85 -10.64
N LEU A 191 13.90 6.68 -10.75
CA LEU A 191 12.95 6.35 -11.80
C LEU A 191 11.54 6.34 -11.23
N ARG A 192 10.58 6.76 -12.04
CA ARG A 192 9.15 6.59 -11.80
C ARG A 192 8.66 5.46 -12.69
N ILE A 193 7.95 4.52 -12.08
CA ILE A 193 7.37 3.37 -12.75
C ILE A 193 5.86 3.51 -12.71
N SER A 194 5.23 3.44 -13.88
CA SER A 194 3.77 3.32 -14.00
C SER A 194 3.43 1.92 -14.50
N LEU A 195 2.56 1.22 -13.79
CA LEU A 195 1.99 -0.06 -14.21
C LEU A 195 0.51 0.14 -14.50
N VAL A 196 0.03 -0.41 -15.61
CA VAL A 196 -1.36 -0.31 -16.06
C VAL A 196 -1.85 -1.73 -16.32
N SER A 197 -3.03 -2.09 -15.81
CA SER A 197 -3.59 -3.41 -16.05
C SER A 197 -4.37 -3.44 -17.37
N GLY A 198 -4.89 -4.62 -17.73
CA GLY A 198 -5.93 -4.73 -18.74
C GLY A 198 -7.21 -4.00 -18.31
N LYS A 199 -7.88 -3.37 -19.26
CA LYS A 199 -9.17 -2.71 -19.14
C LYS A 199 -10.25 -3.76 -19.15
N ARG A 200 -10.88 -3.97 -18.00
CA ARG A 200 -12.02 -4.86 -17.83
C ARG A 200 -13.32 -4.05 -17.81
N PRO A 201 -14.47 -4.66 -18.18
CA PRO A 201 -15.76 -4.10 -17.82
C PRO A 201 -15.81 -3.86 -16.31
N LEU A 202 -16.45 -2.77 -15.86
CA LEU A 202 -16.47 -2.36 -14.45
C LEU A 202 -16.92 -3.49 -13.50
N ALA A 203 -17.92 -4.28 -13.92
CA ALA A 203 -18.45 -5.42 -13.18
C ALA A 203 -17.44 -6.58 -13.00
N GLN A 204 -16.35 -6.58 -13.75
CA GLN A 204 -15.28 -7.58 -13.73
C GLN A 204 -13.94 -6.98 -13.29
N ALA A 205 -13.93 -5.71 -12.87
CA ALA A 205 -12.72 -5.03 -12.45
C ALA A 205 -12.13 -5.72 -11.22
N LEU A 206 -10.82 -5.96 -11.26
CA LEU A 206 -10.10 -6.57 -10.15
C LEU A 206 -9.81 -5.51 -9.09
N SER A 207 -10.00 -5.85 -7.81
CA SER A 207 -9.64 -4.97 -6.71
C SER A 207 -8.13 -4.83 -6.50
N SER A 208 -7.34 -5.73 -7.07
CA SER A 208 -5.88 -5.79 -6.89
C SER A 208 -5.21 -6.45 -8.10
N PRO A 209 -5.24 -5.80 -9.29
CA PRO A 209 -4.68 -6.37 -10.51
C PRO A 209 -3.16 -6.61 -10.41
N PHE A 210 -2.45 -5.86 -9.57
CA PHE A 210 -1.01 -5.99 -9.36
C PHE A 210 -0.64 -6.77 -8.08
N GLY A 211 -1.64 -7.40 -7.43
CA GLY A 211 -1.50 -7.93 -6.07
C GLY A 211 -1.62 -6.85 -4.99
N ARG A 212 -1.30 -7.25 -3.76
CA ARG A 212 -1.24 -6.40 -2.55
C ARG A 212 0.18 -5.95 -2.22
N THR A 213 1.17 -6.62 -2.78
CA THR A 213 2.57 -6.26 -2.66
C THR A 213 3.28 -6.51 -3.97
N LEU A 214 4.30 -5.71 -4.24
CA LEU A 214 5.32 -6.02 -5.24
C LEU A 214 6.70 -5.74 -4.64
N THR A 215 7.75 -6.22 -5.28
CA THR A 215 9.10 -5.71 -5.04
C THR A 215 9.63 -5.05 -6.30
N ALA A 216 10.36 -3.95 -6.14
CA ALA A 216 11.14 -3.33 -7.21
C ALA A 216 12.60 -3.24 -6.77
N ASN A 217 13.51 -3.87 -7.52
CA ASN A 217 14.93 -4.01 -7.18
C ASN A 217 15.14 -4.53 -5.74
N GLY A 218 14.29 -5.47 -5.31
CA GLY A 218 14.30 -6.06 -3.96
C GLY A 218 13.63 -5.22 -2.86
N ARG A 219 13.30 -3.96 -3.11
CA ARG A 219 12.54 -3.12 -2.17
C ARG A 219 11.06 -3.47 -2.24
N PRO A 220 10.39 -3.80 -1.12
CA PRO A 220 8.96 -4.07 -1.11
C PRO A 220 8.15 -2.77 -1.21
N PHE A 221 7.02 -2.86 -1.91
CA PHE A 221 5.99 -1.84 -2.00
C PHE A 221 4.64 -2.49 -1.67
N ASP A 222 3.90 -1.87 -0.75
CA ASP A 222 2.51 -2.24 -0.52
C ASP A 222 1.63 -1.60 -1.62
N ILE A 223 0.58 -2.31 -2.00
CA ILE A 223 -0.40 -1.87 -2.99
C ILE A 223 -1.77 -1.97 -2.33
N VAL A 224 -2.50 -0.87 -2.34
CA VAL A 224 -3.85 -0.84 -1.77
C VAL A 224 -4.79 -1.65 -2.66
N ALA A 225 -5.43 -2.67 -2.08
CA ALA A 225 -6.53 -3.37 -2.73
C ALA A 225 -7.81 -2.55 -2.59
N ALA A 226 -8.29 -2.00 -3.71
CA ALA A 226 -9.45 -1.12 -3.76
C ALA A 226 -10.34 -1.51 -4.94
N GLY A 227 -11.65 -1.52 -4.72
CA GLY A 227 -12.62 -1.60 -5.83
C GLY A 227 -12.63 -0.31 -6.65
N PRO A 228 -13.21 -0.32 -7.86
CA PRO A 228 -13.25 0.84 -8.74
C PRO A 228 -13.86 2.11 -8.12
N ASP A 229 -14.81 1.95 -7.20
CA ASP A 229 -15.45 3.02 -6.43
C ASP A 229 -14.48 3.76 -5.49
N LYS A 230 -13.33 3.15 -5.21
CA LYS A 230 -12.27 3.67 -4.33
C LYS A 230 -10.95 3.93 -5.04
N TRP A 231 -10.92 3.83 -6.37
CA TRP A 231 -9.74 4.23 -7.13
C TRP A 231 -9.63 5.75 -7.15
N ILE A 232 -8.40 6.25 -7.23
CA ILE A 232 -8.15 7.69 -7.41
C ILE A 232 -8.65 8.05 -8.80
N PRO A 233 -9.63 8.96 -8.94
CA PRO A 233 -10.23 9.23 -10.23
C PRO A 233 -9.26 9.97 -11.16
N ARG A 234 -9.45 9.79 -12.47
CA ARG A 234 -8.90 10.68 -13.53
C ARG A 234 -7.37 10.72 -13.62
N GLY A 235 -6.76 9.54 -13.78
CA GLY A 235 -5.45 9.41 -14.43
C GLY A 235 -5.58 9.28 -15.94
N ALA A 236 -4.53 9.64 -16.69
CA ALA A 236 -4.50 9.44 -18.13
C ALA A 236 -3.09 9.14 -18.63
N LEU A 237 -2.93 8.12 -19.48
CA LEU A 237 -1.70 7.94 -20.27
C LEU A 237 -1.69 8.97 -21.39
N ALA A 238 -0.88 10.02 -21.24
CA ALA A 238 -0.90 11.17 -22.13
C ALA A 238 0.42 11.95 -22.10
N THR A 239 0.45 13.05 -22.86
CA THR A 239 1.49 14.08 -22.78
C THR A 239 0.80 15.44 -22.79
N GLY A 240 1.28 16.37 -21.97
CA GLY A 240 0.71 17.71 -21.84
C GLY A 240 0.16 18.00 -20.45
N THR A 241 -0.51 19.15 -20.31
CA THR A 241 -1.11 19.54 -19.03
C THR A 241 -2.46 18.84 -18.84
N PRO A 242 -2.90 18.62 -17.59
CA PRO A 242 -4.21 18.01 -17.31
C PRO A 242 -5.38 18.70 -18.01
N GLU A 243 -5.34 20.01 -18.17
CA GLU A 243 -6.36 20.80 -18.87
C GLU A 243 -6.42 20.46 -20.36
N GLN A 244 -5.28 20.11 -20.99
CA GLN A 244 -5.21 19.66 -22.38
C GLN A 244 -5.66 18.20 -22.52
N VAL A 245 -5.32 17.37 -21.53
CA VAL A 245 -5.54 15.93 -21.56
C VAL A 245 -7.02 15.60 -21.32
N PHE A 246 -7.64 16.20 -20.30
CA PHE A 246 -8.98 15.83 -19.84
C PHE A 246 -10.14 16.55 -20.55
N VAL A 247 -9.99 16.86 -21.83
CA VAL A 247 -11.08 17.37 -22.67
C VAL A 247 -11.92 16.23 -23.26
N ALA A 248 -13.24 16.38 -23.34
CA ALA A 248 -14.18 15.30 -23.65
C ALA A 248 -13.89 14.53 -24.95
N ASN A 249 -13.34 15.19 -25.97
CA ASN A 249 -13.04 14.57 -27.26
C ASN A 249 -11.69 13.84 -27.32
N ASN A 250 -10.84 14.00 -26.30
CA ASN A 250 -9.48 13.44 -26.27
C ASN A 250 -9.42 12.09 -25.54
N ILE A 251 -10.32 11.87 -24.57
CA ILE A 251 -10.38 10.68 -23.74
C ILE A 251 -11.12 9.55 -24.47
N LEU A 252 -10.58 8.34 -24.43
CA LEU A 252 -11.30 7.14 -24.84
C LEU A 252 -12.21 6.64 -23.69
N PRO A 253 -13.45 6.16 -23.98
CA PRO A 253 -14.37 5.77 -22.92
C PRO A 253 -13.87 4.57 -22.10
N GLY A 254 -14.04 4.63 -20.77
CA GLY A 254 -13.61 3.56 -19.85
C GLY A 254 -12.12 3.61 -19.53
N SER A 255 -11.74 2.84 -18.52
CA SER A 255 -10.47 3.00 -17.82
C SER A 255 -9.91 1.66 -17.35
N ALA A 256 -8.61 1.65 -17.09
CA ALA A 256 -7.91 0.55 -16.43
C ALA A 256 -7.26 1.08 -15.15
N PRO A 257 -7.21 0.27 -14.07
CA PRO A 257 -6.45 0.64 -12.90
C PRO A 257 -4.95 0.69 -13.25
N SER A 258 -4.29 1.74 -12.78
CA SER A 258 -2.84 1.86 -12.82
C SER A 258 -2.29 2.15 -11.43
N ILE A 259 -1.05 1.80 -11.19
CA ILE A 259 -0.29 2.28 -10.02
C ILE A 259 0.97 2.98 -10.48
N ILE A 260 1.47 3.86 -9.62
CA ILE A 260 2.68 4.62 -9.83
C ILE A 260 3.52 4.63 -8.56
N PHE A 261 4.82 4.44 -8.71
CA PHE A 261 5.78 4.48 -7.61
C PHE A 261 7.16 4.87 -8.12
N GLU A 262 8.04 5.29 -7.21
CA GLU A 262 9.41 5.69 -7.53
C GLU A 262 10.40 4.66 -6.99
N VAL A 263 11.43 4.35 -7.78
CA VAL A 263 12.51 3.42 -7.43
C VAL A 263 13.86 4.06 -7.72
N GLU A 264 14.77 3.96 -6.77
CA GLU A 264 16.17 4.31 -7.02
C GLU A 264 16.84 3.14 -7.73
N ASN A 265 17.39 3.39 -8.91
CA ASN A 265 18.11 2.40 -9.69
C ASN A 265 19.62 2.71 -9.69
N THR A 266 20.40 1.80 -9.12
CA THR A 266 21.87 1.83 -9.15
C THR A 266 22.47 0.62 -9.87
N GLN A 267 21.61 -0.31 -10.30
CA GLN A 267 22.01 -1.64 -10.79
C GLN A 267 22.03 -1.71 -12.33
N GLY A 268 21.61 -0.64 -13.03
CA GLY A 268 21.46 -0.63 -14.48
C GLY A 268 20.25 -1.42 -15.01
N PHE A 269 19.36 -1.88 -14.11
CA PHE A 269 18.12 -2.57 -14.47
C PHE A 269 17.01 -2.27 -13.47
N VAL A 270 15.77 -2.42 -13.94
CA VAL A 270 14.57 -2.49 -13.10
C VAL A 270 14.11 -3.94 -13.11
N GLU A 271 13.93 -4.52 -11.93
CA GLU A 271 13.36 -5.83 -11.69
C GLU A 271 12.14 -5.70 -10.79
N LEU A 272 10.99 -6.10 -11.31
CA LEU A 272 9.73 -6.16 -10.58
C LEU A 272 9.37 -7.61 -10.29
N THR A 273 8.93 -7.89 -9.07
CA THR A 273 8.40 -9.20 -8.67
C THR A 273 7.04 -9.04 -8.02
N PHE A 274 6.09 -9.90 -8.42
CA PHE A 274 4.71 -9.91 -7.97
C PHE A 274 4.40 -11.25 -7.29
N PRO A 275 4.48 -11.34 -5.94
CA PRO A 275 4.31 -12.60 -5.22
C PRO A 275 2.97 -13.30 -5.52
N GLN A 276 1.92 -12.52 -5.76
CA GLN A 276 0.57 -13.03 -6.06
C GLN A 276 0.31 -13.20 -7.55
N GLY A 277 1.27 -12.81 -8.40
CA GLY A 277 1.05 -12.58 -9.82
C GLY A 277 0.30 -11.29 -10.10
N ALA A 278 0.60 -10.68 -11.24
CA ALA A 278 -0.03 -9.46 -11.71
C ALA A 278 -0.71 -9.65 -13.07
N GLU A 279 -1.76 -8.88 -13.31
CA GLU A 279 -2.26 -8.54 -14.63
C GLU A 279 -1.63 -7.23 -15.08
N ILE A 280 -0.83 -7.29 -16.14
CA ILE A 280 -0.11 -6.13 -16.67
C ILE A 280 -0.50 -5.97 -18.14
N GLY A 281 -1.02 -4.81 -18.50
CA GLY A 281 -1.27 -4.37 -19.88
C GLY A 281 -0.14 -3.47 -20.39
N ALA A 282 0.32 -2.53 -19.57
CA ALA A 282 1.44 -1.68 -19.92
C ALA A 282 2.35 -1.36 -18.73
N MET A 283 3.61 -1.09 -19.03
CA MET A 283 4.57 -0.54 -18.08
C MET A 283 5.34 0.61 -18.70
N LEU A 284 5.52 1.68 -17.94
CA LEU A 284 6.34 2.84 -18.32
C LEU A 284 7.43 3.05 -17.27
N ILE A 285 8.65 3.32 -17.74
CA ILE A 285 9.80 3.71 -16.92
C ILE A 285 10.26 5.08 -17.39
N GLU A 286 10.16 6.07 -16.51
CA GLU A 286 10.51 7.47 -16.80
C GLU A 286 11.43 8.05 -15.71
N PRO A 287 12.31 9.02 -16.02
CA PRO A 287 13.04 9.75 -14.99
C PRO A 287 12.09 10.49 -14.05
N ALA A 288 12.23 10.34 -12.74
CA ALA A 288 11.35 10.99 -11.77
C ALA A 288 11.46 12.54 -11.80
N SER A 289 12.58 13.07 -12.29
CA SER A 289 12.84 14.52 -12.45
C SER A 289 12.04 15.18 -13.58
N GLN A 290 11.31 14.42 -14.38
CA GLN A 290 10.55 14.92 -15.53
C GLN A 290 9.04 14.80 -15.29
N PRO A 291 8.21 15.57 -16.03
CA PRO A 291 6.76 15.41 -16.00
C PRO A 291 6.36 13.97 -16.36
N SER A 292 5.44 13.39 -15.59
CA SER A 292 4.97 12.03 -15.82
C SER A 292 4.09 11.95 -17.07
N THR A 293 4.20 10.84 -17.80
CA THR A 293 3.26 10.44 -18.85
C THR A 293 1.95 9.87 -18.31
N LEU A 294 1.90 9.52 -17.02
CA LEU A 294 0.66 9.29 -16.30
C LEU A 294 0.17 10.63 -15.74
N VAL A 295 -0.58 11.36 -16.56
CA VAL A 295 -1.10 12.68 -16.24
C VAL A 295 -2.26 12.56 -15.27
N LEU A 296 -2.15 13.24 -14.12
CA LEU A 296 -3.19 13.26 -13.09
C LEU A 296 -3.91 14.61 -13.08
N ASP A 297 -5.23 14.60 -12.91
CA ASP A 297 -5.99 15.84 -12.69
C ASP A 297 -5.66 16.48 -11.32
N SER A 298 -6.23 17.65 -11.02
CA SER A 298 -5.99 18.33 -9.74
C SER A 298 -6.49 17.55 -8.53
N THR A 299 -7.57 16.77 -8.67
CA THR A 299 -8.14 15.93 -7.62
C THR A 299 -7.16 14.83 -7.25
N ALA A 300 -6.66 14.12 -8.26
CA ALA A 300 -5.68 13.05 -8.10
C ALA A 300 -4.33 13.59 -7.60
N ARG A 301 -3.87 14.75 -8.08
CA ARG A 301 -2.64 15.39 -7.58
C ARG A 301 -2.75 15.81 -6.10
N GLY A 302 -3.92 16.30 -5.68
CA GLY A 302 -4.18 16.67 -4.29
C GLY A 302 -4.06 15.50 -3.29
N SER A 303 -4.21 14.26 -3.77
CA SER A 303 -4.08 13.06 -2.94
C SER A 303 -2.63 12.62 -2.68
N GLY A 304 -1.60 13.33 -3.16
CA GLY A 304 -0.20 13.07 -2.80
C GLY A 304 0.43 11.78 -3.36
N VAL A 305 -0.27 11.12 -4.29
CA VAL A 305 0.04 9.75 -4.77
C VAL A 305 1.36 9.64 -5.53
N LEU A 306 1.87 10.75 -6.08
CA LEU A 306 3.00 10.74 -7.01
C LEU A 306 4.39 10.89 -6.36
N THR A 307 4.49 11.40 -5.13
CA THR A 307 5.79 11.84 -4.60
C THR A 307 6.30 10.91 -3.52
N ASN A 308 7.53 10.41 -3.66
CA ASN A 308 8.20 9.70 -2.57
C ASN A 308 8.40 10.63 -1.37
N ASP A 309 8.58 11.94 -1.57
CA ASP A 309 8.78 12.94 -0.51
C ASP A 309 7.69 12.93 0.57
N THR A 310 6.43 12.78 0.17
CA THR A 310 5.34 12.74 1.16
C THR A 310 5.36 11.43 1.95
N CYS A 311 5.67 10.31 1.30
CA CYS A 311 5.87 9.03 1.99
C CYS A 311 7.03 9.13 2.98
N LEU A 312 8.19 9.67 2.56
CA LEU A 312 9.38 9.80 3.41
C LEU A 312 9.14 10.73 4.61
N ARG A 313 8.49 11.89 4.40
CA ARG A 313 8.15 12.81 5.50
C ARG A 313 7.21 12.18 6.52
N GLU A 314 6.22 11.44 6.05
CA GLU A 314 5.26 10.76 6.92
C GLU A 314 5.89 9.56 7.64
N GLN A 315 6.77 8.82 6.96
CA GLN A 315 7.57 7.76 7.58
C GLN A 315 8.51 8.32 8.66
N GLU A 316 9.16 9.46 8.43
CA GLU A 316 10.02 10.12 9.43
C GLU A 316 9.25 10.46 10.72
N LYS A 317 7.96 10.82 10.62
CA LYS A 317 7.12 11.05 11.80
C LYS A 317 6.90 9.76 12.60
N LEU A 318 6.69 8.64 11.94
CA LEU A 318 6.56 7.33 12.58
C LEU A 318 7.87 6.93 13.27
N ASP A 319 9.00 7.12 12.60
CA ASP A 319 10.32 6.80 13.14
C ASP A 319 10.65 7.67 14.38
N LYS A 320 10.32 8.97 14.33
CA LYS A 320 10.45 9.87 15.48
C LYS A 320 9.57 9.45 16.65
N LEU A 321 8.33 9.01 16.39
CA LEU A 321 7.46 8.48 17.44
C LEU A 321 8.08 7.24 18.09
N LEU A 322 8.53 6.28 17.28
CA LEU A 322 9.14 5.05 17.78
C LEU A 322 10.39 5.32 18.63
N ALA A 323 11.23 6.27 18.22
CA ALA A 323 12.41 6.67 18.98
C ALA A 323 12.07 7.35 20.31
N ALA A 324 10.90 8.02 20.40
CA ALA A 324 10.44 8.72 21.60
C ALA A 324 9.69 7.81 22.60
N LEU A 325 9.26 6.61 22.19
CA LEU A 325 8.59 5.69 23.11
C LEU A 325 9.56 5.19 24.18
N PRO A 326 9.15 5.13 25.47
CA PRO A 326 9.97 4.56 26.52
C PRO A 326 10.37 3.13 26.14
N GLN A 327 11.66 2.90 25.94
CA GLN A 327 12.15 1.54 25.82
C GLN A 327 11.98 0.88 27.18
N SER A 328 11.27 -0.26 27.21
CA SER A 328 11.15 -1.08 28.42
C SER A 328 12.55 -1.24 29.00
N ALA A 329 12.76 -0.80 30.25
CA ALA A 329 14.03 -0.98 30.91
C ALA A 329 14.42 -2.47 30.77
N PRO A 330 15.70 -2.79 30.47
CA PRO A 330 16.12 -4.19 30.46
C PRO A 330 15.66 -4.83 31.77
N PRO A 331 15.15 -6.08 31.75
CA PRO A 331 14.68 -6.72 32.96
C PRO A 331 15.76 -6.55 34.03
N PRO A 332 15.40 -6.15 35.26
CA PRO A 332 16.39 -6.00 36.32
C PRO A 332 17.23 -7.27 36.31
N ARG A 333 18.56 -7.14 36.18
CA ARG A 333 19.46 -8.30 36.24
C ARG A 333 19.03 -9.07 37.47
N ASN A 334 18.51 -10.28 37.29
CA ASN A 334 18.18 -11.15 38.40
C ASN A 334 19.42 -11.16 39.26
N ASN A 335 19.36 -10.53 40.44
CA ASN A 335 20.39 -10.72 41.43
C ASN A 335 20.48 -12.24 41.61
N PRO A 336 21.69 -12.83 41.58
CA PRO A 336 21.83 -14.25 41.79
C PRO A 336 21.03 -14.63 43.04
N PRO A 337 20.26 -15.73 43.01
CA PRO A 337 19.50 -16.15 44.17
C PRO A 337 20.43 -16.17 45.39
N PRO A 338 19.98 -15.71 46.57
CA PRO A 338 20.80 -15.76 47.76
C PRO A 338 21.34 -17.18 47.93
N PRO A 339 22.62 -17.34 48.31
CA PRO A 339 23.21 -18.65 48.49
C PRO A 339 22.32 -19.48 49.42
N PRO A 340 22.17 -20.80 49.17
CA PRO A 340 21.38 -21.66 50.03
C PRO A 340 21.88 -21.52 51.49
N PRO A 341 20.99 -21.55 52.48
CA PRO A 341 21.40 -21.50 53.88
C PRO A 341 22.40 -22.65 54.15
N PRO A 342 23.43 -22.39 54.97
CA PRO A 342 24.39 -23.44 55.32
C PRO A 342 23.68 -24.64 55.96
N PRO A 343 24.11 -25.87 55.68
CA PRO A 343 23.51 -27.05 56.29
C PRO A 343 23.61 -26.96 57.82
N PRO A 344 22.60 -27.46 58.57
CA PRO A 344 22.65 -27.48 60.02
C PRO A 344 23.87 -28.30 60.50
N PRO A 345 24.54 -27.89 61.58
CA PRO A 345 25.68 -28.62 62.12
C PRO A 345 25.27 -30.04 62.52
N PRO A 346 26.17 -31.04 62.35
CA PRO A 346 25.89 -32.41 62.75
C PRO A 346 25.60 -32.48 64.26
N PRO A 347 24.70 -33.38 64.70
CA PRO A 347 24.42 -33.57 66.11
C PRO A 347 25.70 -33.98 66.85
N VAL A 348 26.02 -33.26 67.93
CA VAL A 348 27.15 -33.57 68.80
C VAL A 348 26.81 -34.83 69.58
N SER A 349 27.47 -35.94 69.24
CA SER A 349 27.45 -37.16 70.06
C SER A 349 28.09 -36.85 71.41
N ARG A 350 27.30 -36.84 72.48
CA ARG A 350 27.82 -36.84 73.85
C ARG A 350 28.31 -38.26 74.16
N ASN A 351 29.61 -38.41 74.35
CA ASN A 351 30.20 -39.53 75.10
C ASN A 351 29.99 -39.30 76.59
#